data_AF-A0A6G2Q235-F1
#
_entry.id   AF-A0A6G2Q235-F1
#
_cell.length_a   1.000
_cell.length_b   1.000
_cell.length_c   1.000
_cell.angle_alpha   90.00
_cell.angle_beta   90.00
_cell.angle_gamma   90.00
#
_symmetry.space_group_name_H-M   'P 1'
#
loop_
_entity.id
_entity.type
_entity.pdbx_description
1 polymer ?
#
loop_
_entity_poly.entity_id
_entity_poly.type
_entity_poly.pdbx_seq_one_letter_code
_entity_poly.pdbx_strand_id
1 'polypeptide(L)'
;MARSGPAALQVFAWDPGKRTAHARLFAPGFGIPEDPACAPIAMALGAWLVGAGLLTGAGVHEYRVRQGARGRQSLLWCTVTV
;
A
#
# COMPACT_ATOMS: atom_id res chain seq x y z
N MET A 1 14.40 -24.32 14.25
CA MET A 1 13.95 -22.94 14.46
C MET A 1 12.99 -22.57 13.33
N ALA A 2 11.71 -22.38 13.60
CA ALA A 2 10.78 -21.90 12.58
C ALA A 2 11.15 -20.45 12.22
N ARG A 3 11.31 -20.14 10.93
CA ARG A 3 11.55 -18.74 10.51
C ARG A 3 10.34 -17.92 10.94
N SER A 4 10.54 -16.94 11.80
CA SER A 4 9.53 -15.93 12.09
C SER A 4 9.24 -15.18 10.79
N GLY A 5 7.98 -15.20 10.36
CA GLY A 5 7.52 -14.39 9.23
C GLY A 5 7.68 -12.89 9.50
N PRO A 6 7.43 -12.03 8.50
CA PRO A 6 7.51 -10.58 8.69
C PRO A 6 6.47 -10.11 9.72
N ALA A 7 6.81 -9.08 10.50
CA ALA A 7 5.91 -8.50 11.51
C ALA A 7 4.62 -7.93 10.91
N ALA A 8 4.68 -7.50 9.64
CA ALA A 8 3.54 -7.09 8.85
C ALA A 8 3.73 -7.43 7.35
N LEU A 9 2.62 -7.57 6.63
CA LEU A 9 2.57 -7.86 5.21
C LEU A 9 1.46 -7.04 4.55
N GLN A 10 1.83 -6.23 3.55
CA GLN A 10 0.85 -5.62 2.65
C GLN A 10 0.71 -6.49 1.39
N VAL A 11 -0.53 -6.79 1.03
CA VAL A 11 -0.88 -7.36 -0.28
C VAL A 11 -1.70 -6.34 -1.05
N PHE A 12 -1.44 -6.18 -2.34
CA PHE A 12 -2.21 -5.26 -3.17
C PHE A 12 -2.35 -5.74 -4.61
N ALA A 13 -3.39 -5.26 -5.28
CA ALA A 13 -3.54 -5.30 -6.73
C ALA A 13 -3.49 -3.86 -7.28
N TRP A 14 -2.77 -3.65 -8.37
CA TRP A 14 -2.59 -2.33 -8.99
C TRP A 14 -3.40 -2.22 -10.28
N ASP A 15 -4.21 -1.16 -10.40
CA ASP A 15 -4.85 -0.74 -11.65
C ASP A 15 -4.07 0.45 -12.23
N PRO A 16 -3.29 0.27 -13.30
CA PRO A 16 -2.50 1.34 -13.89
C PRO A 16 -3.37 2.39 -14.60
N GLY A 17 -4.52 2.01 -15.15
CA GLY A 17 -5.43 2.93 -15.83
C GLY A 17 -6.08 3.92 -14.86
N LYS A 18 -6.32 3.50 -13.61
CA LYS A 18 -6.91 4.33 -12.55
C LYS A 18 -5.89 4.84 -11.52
N ARG A 19 -4.62 4.45 -11.66
CA ARG A 19 -3.56 4.67 -10.65
C ARG A 19 -4.03 4.35 -9.24
N THR A 20 -4.69 3.20 -9.08
CA THR A 20 -5.34 2.81 -7.83
C THR A 20 -4.87 1.44 -7.38
N ALA A 21 -4.39 1.35 -6.15
CA ALA A 21 -4.11 0.10 -5.47
C ALA A 21 -5.31 -0.34 -4.64
N HIS A 22 -5.71 -1.61 -4.76
CA HIS A 22 -6.58 -2.29 -3.81
C HIS A 22 -5.71 -3.08 -2.85
N ALA A 23 -5.61 -2.64 -1.60
CA ALA A 23 -4.64 -3.14 -0.64
C ALA A 23 -5.28 -3.71 0.63
N ARG A 24 -4.56 -4.61 1.29
CA ARG A 24 -4.81 -5.10 2.65
C ARG A 24 -3.49 -5.15 3.41
N LEU A 25 -3.51 -4.78 4.68
CA LEU A 25 -2.34 -4.82 5.54
C LEU A 25 -2.62 -5.72 6.75
N PHE A 26 -1.84 -6.81 6.86
CA PHE A 26 -1.85 -7.68 8.02
C PHE A 26 -0.65 -7.36 8.90
N ALA A 27 -0.85 -7.10 10.18
CA ALA A 27 0.20 -6.65 11.08
C ALA A 27 0.17 -7.39 12.43
N PRO A 28 0.12 -8.74 12.45
CA PRO A 28 0.00 -9.52 13.68
C PRO A 28 1.21 -9.35 14.61
N GLY A 29 2.39 -9.03 14.07
CA GLY A 29 3.58 -8.71 14.87
C GLY A 29 3.43 -7.42 15.70
N PHE A 30 2.41 -6.61 15.41
CA PHE A 30 2.04 -5.40 16.15
C PHE A 30 0.71 -5.56 16.91
N GLY A 31 0.17 -6.78 17.02
CA GLY A 31 -1.12 -7.04 17.66
C GLY A 31 -2.33 -6.57 16.85
N ILE A 32 -2.15 -6.22 15.56
CA ILE A 32 -3.21 -5.76 14.66
C ILE A 32 -3.47 -6.84 13.61
N PRO A 33 -4.58 -7.61 13.70
CA PRO A 33 -4.85 -8.67 12.73
C PRO A 33 -4.91 -8.15 11.29
N GLU A 34 -5.64 -7.06 11.05
CA GLU A 34 -5.70 -6.36 9.78
C GLU A 34 -5.94 -4.86 10.04
N ASP A 35 -5.09 -3.99 9.48
CA ASP A 35 -5.25 -2.53 9.58
C ASP A 35 -6.23 -2.04 8.51
N PRO A 36 -7.32 -1.33 8.86
CA PRO A 36 -8.26 -0.81 7.88
C PRO A 36 -7.70 0.34 7.01
N ALA A 37 -6.72 1.11 7.48
CA ALA A 37 -6.13 2.23 6.73
C ALA A 37 -4.75 2.62 7.29
N CYS A 38 -3.69 2.28 6.55
CA CYS A 38 -2.31 2.54 6.99
C CYS A 38 -1.61 3.57 6.10
N ALA A 39 -1.56 4.83 6.53
CA ALA A 39 -0.93 5.90 5.76
C ALA A 39 0.59 5.68 5.48
N PRO A 40 1.42 5.26 6.45
CA PRO A 40 2.85 5.04 6.19
C PRO A 40 3.11 3.97 5.12
N ILE A 41 2.35 2.88 5.15
CA ILE A 41 2.48 1.81 4.16
C ILE A 41 1.93 2.26 2.79
N ALA A 42 0.86 3.05 2.76
CA ALA A 42 0.37 3.66 1.52
C ALA A 42 1.41 4.58 0.87
N MET A 43 2.18 5.34 1.66
CA MET A 43 3.30 6.16 1.15
C MET A 43 4.46 5.29 0.65
N ALA A 44 4.85 4.26 1.41
CA ALA A 44 5.90 3.32 1.00
C ALA A 44 5.57 2.60 -0.32
N LEU A 45 4.28 2.31 -0.56
CA LEU A 45 3.80 1.76 -1.83
C LEU A 45 4.11 2.71 -3.01
N GLY A 46 4.06 4.03 -2.83
CA GLY A 46 4.43 4.98 -3.88
C GLY A 46 5.87 4.81 -4.35
N ALA A 47 6.81 4.74 -3.41
CA ALA A 47 8.21 4.47 -3.71
C ALA A 47 8.41 3.09 -4.36
N TRP A 48 7.68 2.08 -3.90
CA TRP A 48 7.72 0.74 -4.50
C TRP A 48 7.21 0.75 -5.95
N LEU A 49 6.11 1.45 -6.25
CA LEU A 49 5.55 1.56 -7.60
C LEU A 49 6.52 2.25 -8.57
N VAL A 50 7.27 3.24 -8.10
CA VAL A 50 8.35 3.89 -8.88
C VAL A 50 9.47 2.91 -9.16
N GLY A 51 9.98 2.22 -8.12
CA GLY A 51 11.04 1.22 -8.28
C GLY A 51 10.63 0.03 -9.17
N ALA A 52 9.34 -0.30 -9.21
CA ALA A 52 8.78 -1.32 -10.07
C ALA A 52 8.52 -0.84 -11.52
N GLY A 53 8.77 0.43 -11.84
CA GLY A 53 8.52 1.01 -13.17
C GLY A 53 7.03 1.18 -13.51
N LEU A 54 6.15 1.22 -12.51
CA LEU A 54 4.70 1.40 -12.68
C LEU A 54 4.27 2.87 -12.60
N LEU A 55 5.09 3.71 -11.95
CA LEU A 55 5.01 5.17 -11.99
C LEU A 55 6.34 5.70 -12.51
N THR A 56 6.35 6.18 -13.75
CA THR A 56 7.58 6.52 -14.49
C THR A 56 7.62 7.98 -14.91
N GLY A 57 8.83 8.52 -15.04
CA GLY A 57 9.08 9.91 -15.42
C GLY A 57 9.26 10.83 -14.22
N ALA A 58 10.02 11.91 -14.40
CA ALA A 58 10.31 12.88 -13.35
C ALA A 58 9.04 13.66 -12.95
N GLY A 59 8.98 14.08 -11.70
CA GLY A 59 7.91 14.93 -11.17
C GLY A 59 7.01 14.24 -10.16
N VAL A 60 5.85 14.86 -9.90
CA VAL A 60 4.90 14.41 -8.88
C VAL A 60 3.87 13.48 -9.52
N HIS A 61 3.73 12.28 -8.94
CA HIS A 61 2.74 11.28 -9.35
C HIS A 61 1.67 11.13 -8.28
N GLU A 62 0.42 11.36 -8.66
CA GLU A 62 -0.74 11.03 -7.83
C GLU A 62 -1.14 9.57 -7.98
N TYR A 63 -1.52 8.94 -6.87
CA TYR A 63 -2.10 7.61 -6.83
C TYR A 63 -3.07 7.46 -5.66
N ARG A 64 -3.89 6.41 -5.71
CA ARG A 64 -4.91 6.12 -4.70
C ARG A 64 -4.69 4.75 -4.08
N VAL A 65 -4.98 4.60 -2.79
CA VAL A 65 -4.97 3.30 -2.10
C VAL A 65 -6.32 3.06 -1.45
N ARG A 66 -6.99 1.98 -1.86
CA ARG A 66 -8.23 1.48 -1.26
C ARG A 66 -7.88 0.36 -0.29
N GLN A 67 -8.12 0.58 1.00
CA GLN A 67 -7.81 -0.39 2.07
C GLN A 67 -9.03 -0.62 2.97
N GLY A 68 -9.04 -1.74 3.71
CA GLY A 68 -10.07 -2.01 4.72
C GLY A 68 -11.39 -2.52 4.14
N ALA A 69 -11.35 -3.22 2.99
CA ALA A 69 -12.53 -3.73 2.30
C ALA A 69 -13.45 -4.61 3.16
N ARG A 70 -12.91 -5.30 4.19
CA ARG A 70 -13.66 -6.15 5.14
C ARG A 70 -13.98 -5.49 6.48
N GLY A 71 -13.72 -4.20 6.66
CA GLY A 71 -13.95 -3.49 7.92
C GLY A 71 -14.40 -2.06 7.66
N ARG A 72 -13.44 -1.12 7.63
CA ARG A 72 -13.68 0.28 7.26
C ARG A 72 -13.09 0.57 5.89
N GLN A 73 -13.94 0.63 4.86
CA GLN A 73 -13.54 1.01 3.51
C GLN A 73 -12.95 2.42 3.54
N SER A 74 -11.65 2.51 3.32
CA SER A 74 -10.88 3.74 3.40
C SER A 74 -10.19 3.99 2.05
N LEU A 75 -10.15 5.26 1.64
CA LEU A 75 -9.46 5.72 0.45
C LEU A 75 -8.37 6.71 0.86
N LEU A 76 -7.11 6.39 0.57
CA LEU A 76 -5.98 7.28 0.75
C LEU A 76 -5.61 7.91 -0.59
N TRP A 77 -5.44 9.23 -0.60
CA TRP A 77 -4.92 10.00 -1.71
C TRP A 77 -3.46 10.27 -1.44
N CYS A 78 -2.59 9.86 -2.35
CA CYS A 78 -1.16 9.87 -2.12
C CYS A 78 -0.43 10.50 -3.31
N THR A 79 0.74 11.07 -3.02
CA THR A 79 1.68 11.55 -4.01
C THR A 79 3.05 10.95 -3.76
N VAL A 80 3.83 10.77 -4.83
CA VAL A 80 5.25 10.44 -4.78
C VAL A 80 5.99 11.32 -5.78
N THR A 81 7.15 11.83 -5.37
CA THR A 81 8.02 12.64 -6.24
C THR A 81 9.18 11.76 -6.73
N VAL A 82 9.40 11.75 -8.04
CA VAL A 82 10.48 11.05 -8.74
C VAL A 82 11.47 12.04 -9.32
#